data_AF-A0A7J8PWL2-F1
#
_entry.id   AF-A0A7J8PWL2-F1
#
_cell.length_a   1.000
_cell.length_b   1.000
_cell.length_c   1.000
_cell.angle_alpha   90.00
_cell.angle_beta   90.00
_cell.angle_gamma   90.00
#
_symmetry.space_group_name_H-M   'P 1'
#
loop_
_entity.id
_entity.type
_entity.pdbx_description
1 polymer ?
#
loop_
_entity_poly.entity_id
_entity_poly.type
_entity_poly.pdbx_seq_one_letter_code
_entity_poly.pdbx_strand_id
1 'polypeptide(L)'
;MNETPELKQYPALRTEVGNAAMESLERMREQSKKATLQLVDMECCYLTVDFFRKLPQEVDKGGNPSQSIFDRYNEAYLRRIGTTVLSYVNAVCAGLRHSIPKSIVYCQVREARRSLLDFYYTELGKLEQNRLSALLNEDPAIMERRSALAKRLELYRSAQAEIDTVAWAK
;
A
#
# COMPACT_ATOMS: atom_id res chain seq x y z
N MET A 1 9.75 -1.90 -11.59
CA MET A 1 9.23 -3.18 -11.04
C MET A 1 9.74 -4.26 -11.94
N ASN A 2 10.75 -5.02 -11.51
CA ASN A 2 11.19 -6.18 -12.28
C ASN A 2 10.10 -7.24 -12.09
N GLU A 3 9.29 -7.47 -13.11
CA GLU A 3 8.39 -8.62 -13.14
C GLU A 3 9.25 -9.87 -12.93
N THR A 4 8.86 -10.74 -12.00
CA THR A 4 9.46 -12.07 -11.84
C THR A 4 9.30 -12.82 -13.17
N PRO A 5 10.38 -13.05 -13.94
CA PRO A 5 10.30 -13.59 -15.29
C PRO A 5 9.68 -15.00 -15.29
N GLU A 6 9.76 -15.72 -14.18
CA GLU A 6 9.19 -17.05 -13.99
C GLU A 6 7.65 -17.02 -14.01
N LEU A 7 7.03 -15.98 -13.44
CA LEU A 7 5.57 -15.81 -13.44
C LEU A 7 5.02 -15.44 -14.82
N LYS A 8 5.87 -14.93 -15.73
CA LYS A 8 5.47 -14.61 -17.10
C LYS A 8 5.12 -15.87 -17.91
N GLN A 9 5.72 -17.01 -17.57
CA GLN A 9 5.47 -18.28 -18.24
C GLN A 9 4.06 -18.82 -17.95
N TYR A 10 3.45 -18.42 -16.82
CA TYR A 10 2.19 -18.95 -16.32
C TYR A 10 1.13 -17.84 -16.17
N PRO A 11 0.41 -17.46 -17.24
CA PRO A 11 -0.53 -16.33 -17.22
C PRO A 11 -1.67 -16.47 -16.21
N ALA A 12 -2.17 -17.70 -16.03
CA ALA A 12 -3.23 -18.00 -15.07
C ALA A 12 -2.75 -17.80 -13.63
N LEU A 13 -1.61 -18.41 -13.27
CA LEU A 13 -0.99 -18.22 -11.96
C LEU A 13 -0.67 -16.75 -11.68
N ARG A 14 -0.18 -16.01 -12.68
CA ARG A 14 0.10 -14.57 -12.53
C ARG A 14 -1.14 -13.76 -12.18
N THR A 15 -2.25 -14.03 -12.87
CA THR A 15 -3.54 -13.40 -12.58
C THR A 15 -4.00 -13.76 -11.16
N GLU A 16 -3.86 -15.02 -10.77
CA GLU A 16 -4.27 -15.50 -9.45
C GLU A 16 -3.47 -14.86 -8.31
N VAL A 17 -2.14 -14.76 -8.45
CA VAL A 17 -1.29 -14.05 -7.48
C VAL A 17 -1.65 -12.56 -7.41
N GLY A 18 -1.99 -11.94 -8.54
CA GLY A 18 -2.47 -10.56 -8.59
C GLY A 18 -3.80 -10.37 -7.85
N ASN A 19 -4.74 -11.29 -8.05
CA ASN A 19 -6.02 -11.31 -7.35
C ASN A 19 -5.83 -11.50 -5.84
N ALA A 20 -4.99 -12.45 -5.43
CA ALA A 20 -4.66 -12.69 -4.02
C ALA A 20 -4.03 -11.45 -3.35
N ALA A 21 -3.17 -10.73 -4.08
CA ALA A 21 -2.60 -9.48 -3.58
C ALA A 21 -3.66 -8.37 -3.40
N MET A 22 -4.58 -8.25 -4.35
CA MET A 22 -5.68 -7.29 -4.28
C MET A 22 -6.64 -7.62 -3.13
N GLU A 23 -6.99 -8.89 -2.99
CA GLU A 23 -7.86 -9.37 -1.92
C GLU A 23 -7.23 -9.13 -0.53
N SER A 24 -5.92 -9.40 -0.38
CA SER A 24 -5.21 -9.13 0.87
C SER A 24 -5.28 -7.64 1.26
N LEU A 25 -5.14 -6.73 0.29
CA LEU A 25 -5.30 -5.29 0.53
C LEU A 25 -6.73 -4.90 0.91
N GLU A 26 -7.73 -5.51 0.27
CA GLU A 26 -9.13 -5.22 0.55
C GLU A 26 -9.55 -5.72 1.94
N ARG A 27 -9.06 -6.90 2.35
CA ARG A 27 -9.29 -7.44 3.71
C ARG A 27 -8.83 -6.48 4.81
N MET A 28 -7.74 -5.75 4.59
CA MET A 28 -7.19 -4.80 5.57
C MET A 28 -7.80 -3.39 5.48
N ARG A 29 -8.66 -3.13 4.50
CA ARG A 29 -9.21 -1.80 4.21
C ARG A 29 -10.02 -1.24 5.37
N GLU A 30 -10.94 -2.03 5.92
CA GLU A 30 -11.84 -1.53 6.98
C GLU A 30 -11.08 -1.28 8.29
N GLN A 31 -10.09 -2.13 8.62
CA GLN A 31 -9.24 -1.92 9.78
C GLN A 31 -8.38 -0.66 9.64
N SER A 32 -7.79 -0.44 8.46
CA SER A 32 -7.04 0.78 8.12
C SER A 32 -7.90 2.04 8.21
N LYS A 33 -9.14 1.99 7.71
CA LYS A 33 -10.11 3.08 7.83
C LYS A 33 -10.45 3.38 9.28
N LYS A 34 -10.74 2.35 10.09
CA LYS A 34 -11.02 2.51 11.53
C LYS A 34 -9.85 3.15 12.27
N ALA A 35 -8.63 2.69 12.04
CA ALA A 35 -7.43 3.28 12.66
C ALA A 35 -7.23 4.74 12.24
N THR A 36 -7.49 5.06 10.97
CA THR A 36 -7.39 6.43 10.46
C THR A 36 -8.44 7.36 11.07
N LEU A 37 -9.68 6.90 11.23
CA LEU A 37 -10.73 7.66 11.91
C LEU A 37 -10.38 7.91 13.38
N GLN A 38 -9.84 6.90 14.08
CA GLN A 38 -9.39 7.06 15.46
C GLN A 38 -8.32 8.14 15.62
N LEU A 39 -7.39 8.29 14.66
CA LEU A 39 -6.42 9.38 14.68
C LEU A 39 -7.09 10.77 14.64
N VAL A 40 -8.17 10.92 13.87
CA VAL A 40 -8.92 12.18 13.80
C VAL A 40 -9.70 12.41 15.10
N ASP A 41 -10.39 11.37 15.59
CA ASP A 41 -11.16 11.44 16.83
C ASP A 41 -10.27 11.84 18.03
N MET A 42 -9.04 11.33 18.09
CA MET A 42 -8.06 11.72 19.12
C MET A 42 -7.77 13.21 19.14
N GLU A 43 -7.64 13.84 17.97
CA GLU A 43 -7.42 15.30 17.84
C GLU A 43 -8.68 16.10 18.20
N CYS A 44 -9.87 15.52 18.02
CA CYS A 44 -11.13 16.12 18.44
C CYS A 44 -11.37 16.03 19.96
N CYS A 45 -10.89 14.96 20.61
CA CYS A 45 -11.11 14.73 22.04
C CYS A 45 -10.19 15.55 22.96
N TYR A 46 -9.03 15.98 22.48
CA TYR A 46 -8.06 16.68 23.31
C TYR A 46 -7.37 17.84 22.58
N LEU A 47 -7.35 19.01 23.23
CA LEU A 47 -6.65 20.18 22.73
C LEU A 47 -5.17 20.14 23.15
N THR A 48 -4.27 20.30 22.18
CA THR A 48 -2.83 20.36 22.47
C THR A 48 -2.48 21.66 23.19
N VAL A 49 -2.45 21.62 24.52
CA VAL A 49 -2.24 22.80 25.38
C VAL A 49 -0.92 23.52 25.10
N ASP A 50 0.14 22.77 24.75
CA ASP A 50 1.45 23.35 24.43
C ASP A 50 1.43 24.25 23.20
N PHE A 51 0.49 24.07 22.28
CA PHE A 51 0.27 25.01 21.18
C PHE A 51 -0.10 26.39 21.72
N PHE A 52 -1.08 26.43 22.63
CA PHE A 52 -1.61 27.67 23.18
C PHE A 52 -0.64 28.37 24.14
N ARG A 53 0.21 27.62 24.85
CA ARG A 53 1.26 28.18 25.72
C ARG A 53 2.32 28.96 24.95
N LYS A 54 2.54 28.65 23.67
CA LYS A 54 3.52 29.31 22.80
C LYS A 54 2.98 30.55 22.10
N LEU A 55 1.67 30.80 22.19
CA LEU A 55 1.09 32.01 21.62
C LEU A 55 1.59 33.22 22.41
N PRO A 56 1.84 34.36 21.74
CA PRO A 56 2.15 35.61 22.42
C PRO A 56 1.06 35.93 23.45
N GLN A 57 1.43 35.91 24.73
CA GLN A 57 0.60 36.47 25.79
C GLN A 57 0.74 37.99 25.73
N GLU A 58 0.05 38.61 24.79
CA GLU A 58 -0.23 40.04 24.92
C GLU A 58 -1.13 40.19 26.14
N VAL A 59 -0.59 40.84 27.17
CA VAL A 59 -1.31 41.21 28.38
C VAL A 59 -2.40 42.19 27.96
N ASP A 60 -3.57 41.66 27.57
CA ASP A 60 -4.78 42.46 27.56
C ASP A 60 -4.96 42.91 29.00
N LYS A 61 -4.53 44.16 29.27
CA LYS A 61 -4.90 44.86 30.49
C LYS A 61 -6.42 44.86 30.48
N GLY A 62 -7.00 43.92 31.24
CA GLY A 62 -8.43 43.66 31.27
C GLY A 62 -9.17 44.99 31.27
N GLY A 63 -9.98 45.20 30.25
CA GLY A 63 -10.78 46.42 30.11
C GLY A 63 -11.53 46.73 31.41
N ASN A 64 -11.80 48.01 31.62
CA ASN A 64 -12.35 48.54 32.87
C ASN A 64 -13.49 47.64 33.41
N PRO A 65 -13.43 47.15 34.68
CA PRO A 65 -14.41 46.19 35.22
C PRO A 65 -15.87 46.66 35.15
N SER A 66 -16.06 47.96 34.98
CA SER A 66 -17.34 48.67 34.82
C SER A 66 -17.95 48.60 33.41
N GLN A 67 -17.23 48.10 32.41
CA GLN A 67 -17.78 47.87 31.06
C GLN A 67 -18.58 46.57 31.00
N SER A 68 -19.64 46.55 30.18
CA SER A 68 -20.43 45.34 29.96
C SER A 68 -19.52 44.23 29.40
N ILE A 69 -19.87 42.98 29.64
CA ILE A 69 -19.13 41.82 29.11
C ILE A 69 -19.01 41.91 27.57
N PHE A 70 -20.04 42.45 26.91
CA PHE A 70 -20.06 42.68 25.47
C PHE A 70 -19.11 43.81 25.04
N ASP A 71 -18.99 44.88 25.81
CA ASP A 71 -18.03 45.97 25.52
C ASP A 71 -16.57 45.57 25.81
N ARG A 72 -16.37 44.62 26.74
CA ARG A 72 -15.05 44.03 27.04
C ARG A 72 -14.53 43.15 25.92
N TYR A 73 -15.41 42.46 25.19
CA TYR A 73 -15.06 41.64 24.03
C TYR A 73 -15.24 42.41 22.73
N ASN A 74 -14.34 43.36 22.50
CA ASN A 74 -14.29 44.14 21.27
C ASN A 74 -14.14 43.23 20.03
N GLU A 75 -14.57 43.67 18.86
CA GLU A 75 -14.46 42.94 17.58
C GLU A 75 -13.03 42.42 17.33
N ALA A 76 -12.01 43.18 17.76
CA ALA A 76 -10.62 42.79 17.73
C ALA A 76 -10.32 41.50 18.54
N TYR A 77 -10.94 41.32 19.71
CA TYR A 77 -10.79 40.12 20.54
C TYR A 77 -11.42 38.90 19.87
N LEU A 78 -12.65 39.03 19.34
CA LEU A 78 -13.30 37.96 18.59
C LEU A 78 -12.51 37.57 17.34
N ARG A 79 -11.93 38.56 16.65
CA ARG A 79 -11.04 38.34 15.51
C ARG A 79 -9.77 37.59 15.91
N ARG A 80 -9.19 37.89 17.08
CA ARG A 80 -8.02 37.19 17.64
C ARG A 80 -8.33 35.75 18.05
N ILE A 81 -9.51 35.48 18.62
CA ILE A 81 -9.97 34.10 18.84
C ILE A 81 -10.04 33.38 17.49
N GLY A 82 -10.66 34.00 16.49
CA GLY A 82 -10.77 33.44 15.14
C GLY A 82 -9.41 33.09 14.54
N THR A 83 -8.43 33.99 14.61
CA THR A 83 -7.07 33.71 14.09
C THR A 83 -6.38 32.60 14.87
N THR A 84 -6.54 32.58 16.19
CA THR A 84 -5.93 31.55 17.06
C THR A 84 -6.51 30.16 16.78
N VAL A 85 -7.84 30.05 16.67
CA VAL A 85 -8.52 28.79 16.33
C VAL A 85 -8.10 28.33 14.95
N LEU A 86 -8.02 29.24 13.96
CA LEU A 86 -7.54 28.90 12.62
C LEU A 86 -6.10 28.39 12.64
N SER A 87 -5.20 29.04 13.37
CA SER A 87 -3.81 28.58 13.52
C SER A 87 -3.73 27.20 14.17
N TYR A 88 -4.58 26.91 15.18
CA TYR A 88 -4.63 25.59 15.80
C TYR A 88 -5.12 24.51 14.84
N VAL A 89 -6.22 24.77 14.11
CA VAL A 89 -6.75 23.85 13.10
C VAL A 89 -5.69 23.54 12.04
N ASN A 90 -4.95 24.56 11.57
CA ASN A 90 -3.86 24.36 10.63
C ASN A 90 -2.73 23.49 11.19
N ALA A 91 -2.39 23.64 12.47
CA ALA A 91 -1.38 22.82 13.13
C ALA A 91 -1.82 21.35 13.25
N VAL A 92 -3.09 21.09 13.62
CA VAL A 92 -3.67 19.74 13.65
C VAL A 92 -3.68 19.12 12.25
N CYS A 93 -4.15 19.86 11.25
CA CYS A 93 -4.13 19.42 9.85
C CYS A 93 -2.72 19.07 9.36
N ALA A 94 -1.69 19.83 9.78
CA ALA A 94 -0.30 19.53 9.47
C ALA A 94 0.16 18.20 10.11
N GLY A 95 -0.24 17.92 11.35
CA GLY A 95 0.01 16.64 12.02
C GLY A 95 -0.68 15.47 11.31
N LEU A 96 -1.98 15.60 11.04
CA LEU A 96 -2.80 14.59 10.35
C LEU A 96 -2.29 14.27 8.96
N ARG A 97 -1.77 15.26 8.23
CA ARG A 97 -1.13 15.08 6.91
C ARG A 97 0.02 14.08 6.96
N HIS A 98 0.69 13.92 8.11
CA HIS A 98 1.76 12.96 8.28
C HIS A 98 1.30 11.65 8.92
N SER A 99 0.37 11.68 9.88
CA SER A 99 -0.06 10.48 10.59
C SER A 99 -1.02 9.61 9.77
N ILE A 100 -1.92 10.20 8.97
CA ILE A 100 -2.91 9.47 8.17
C ILE A 100 -2.23 8.55 7.14
N PRO A 101 -1.30 9.03 6.28
CA PRO A 101 -0.64 8.13 5.33
C PRO A 101 0.17 7.02 6.02
N LYS A 102 0.79 7.33 7.16
CA LYS A 102 1.53 6.33 7.96
C LYS A 102 0.59 5.25 8.49
N SER A 103 -0.58 5.62 8.98
CA SER A 103 -1.62 4.68 9.44
C SER A 103 -2.06 3.77 8.30
N ILE A 104 -2.38 4.32 7.13
CA ILE A 104 -2.81 3.53 5.96
C ILE A 104 -1.72 2.55 5.53
N VAL A 105 -0.47 3.01 5.42
CA VAL A 105 0.65 2.14 5.04
C VAL A 105 0.89 1.06 6.08
N TYR A 106 0.83 1.40 7.37
CA TYR A 106 1.07 0.47 8.45
C TYR A 106 -0.04 -0.58 8.56
N CYS A 107 -1.30 -0.15 8.62
CA CYS A 107 -2.44 -1.03 8.87
C CYS A 107 -2.93 -1.75 7.61
N GLN A 108 -2.76 -1.17 6.42
CA GLN A 108 -3.22 -1.78 5.18
C GLN A 108 -2.08 -2.44 4.42
N VAL A 109 -1.11 -1.65 3.94
CA VAL A 109 -0.10 -2.15 3.00
C VAL A 109 0.85 -3.15 3.66
N ARG A 110 1.38 -2.80 4.84
CA ARG A 110 2.33 -3.64 5.57
C ARG A 110 1.68 -4.91 6.10
N GLU A 111 0.51 -4.81 6.72
CA GLU A 111 -0.19 -6.01 7.22
C GLU A 111 -0.67 -6.90 6.07
N ALA A 112 -1.24 -6.34 4.99
CA ALA A 112 -1.63 -7.12 3.81
C ALA A 112 -0.43 -7.88 3.21
N ARG A 113 0.74 -7.23 3.11
CA ARG A 113 1.98 -7.91 2.65
C ARG A 113 2.39 -9.03 3.59
N ARG A 114 2.30 -8.82 4.91
CA ARG A 114 2.72 -9.80 5.92
C ARG A 114 1.84 -11.05 5.89
N SER A 115 0.54 -10.90 5.72
CA SER A 115 -0.41 -12.02 5.72
C SER A 115 -0.67 -12.64 4.35
N LEU A 116 -0.22 -12.00 3.25
CA LEU A 116 -0.54 -12.42 1.87
C LEU A 116 -0.20 -13.89 1.62
N LEU A 117 1.04 -14.29 1.90
CA LEU A 117 1.51 -15.64 1.58
C LEU A 117 0.81 -16.70 2.45
N ASP A 118 0.58 -16.42 3.73
CA ASP A 118 -0.10 -17.35 4.64
C ASP A 118 -1.52 -17.65 4.15
N PHE A 119 -2.28 -16.60 3.77
CA PHE A 119 -3.61 -16.78 3.19
C PHE A 119 -3.55 -17.44 1.82
N TYR A 120 -2.65 -17.01 0.95
CA TYR A 120 -2.52 -17.56 -0.40
C TYR A 120 -2.19 -19.06 -0.37
N TYR A 121 -1.24 -19.50 0.46
CA TYR A 121 -0.92 -20.92 0.60
C TYR A 121 -2.07 -21.72 1.22
N THR A 122 -2.81 -21.13 2.16
CA THR A 122 -4.00 -21.77 2.73
C THR A 122 -5.09 -21.97 1.67
N GLU A 123 -5.32 -20.99 0.79
CA GLU A 123 -6.28 -21.12 -0.31
C GLU A 123 -5.80 -22.10 -1.38
N LEU A 124 -4.51 -22.05 -1.77
CA LEU A 124 -3.92 -23.01 -2.71
C LEU A 124 -4.04 -24.45 -2.20
N GLY A 125 -3.86 -24.68 -0.90
CA GLY A 125 -3.98 -26.01 -0.30
C GLY A 125 -5.39 -26.60 -0.36
N LYS A 126 -6.42 -25.78 -0.60
CA LYS A 126 -7.82 -26.23 -0.77
C LYS A 126 -8.17 -26.56 -2.22
N LEU A 127 -7.32 -26.19 -3.18
CA LEU A 127 -7.61 -26.40 -4.60
C LEU A 127 -7.40 -27.86 -5.00
N GLU A 128 -8.28 -28.35 -5.87
CA GLU A 128 -8.12 -29.66 -6.49
C GLU A 128 -6.91 -29.70 -7.43
N GLN A 129 -6.32 -30.88 -7.59
CA GLN A 129 -5.17 -31.10 -8.46
C GLN A 129 -5.38 -30.61 -9.90
N ASN A 130 -6.60 -30.75 -10.44
CA ASN A 130 -6.93 -30.28 -11.79
C ASN A 130 -6.83 -28.74 -11.91
N ARG A 131 -7.28 -28.00 -10.89
CA ARG A 131 -7.17 -26.53 -10.87
C ARG A 131 -5.72 -26.10 -10.69
N LEU A 132 -4.97 -26.78 -9.82
CA LEU A 132 -3.53 -26.53 -9.66
C LEU A 132 -2.77 -26.75 -10.97
N SER A 133 -3.07 -27.82 -11.71
CA SER A 133 -2.47 -28.03 -13.03
C SER A 133 -2.85 -26.94 -14.03
N ALA A 134 -4.10 -26.44 -13.99
CA ALA A 134 -4.54 -25.39 -14.88
C ALA A 134 -3.82 -24.04 -14.64
N LEU A 135 -3.46 -23.74 -13.38
CA LEU A 135 -2.66 -22.55 -13.06
C LEU A 135 -1.25 -22.61 -13.65
N LEU A 136 -0.72 -23.83 -13.82
CA LEU A 136 0.61 -24.11 -14.39
C LEU A 136 0.58 -24.28 -15.92
N ASN A 137 -0.55 -24.02 -16.58
CA ASN A 137 -0.58 -23.99 -18.03
C ASN A 137 0.29 -22.86 -18.56
N GLU A 138 1.28 -23.23 -19.37
CA GLU A 138 2.19 -22.29 -19.99
C GLU A 138 1.50 -21.48 -21.10
N ASP A 139 2.01 -20.30 -21.39
CA ASP A 139 1.65 -19.54 -22.60
C ASP A 139 1.88 -20.40 -23.87
N PRO A 140 0.85 -20.62 -24.71
CA PRO A 140 0.97 -21.39 -25.95
C PRO A 140 2.12 -20.92 -26.86
N ALA A 141 2.39 -19.61 -26.92
CA ALA A 141 3.46 -19.06 -27.75
C ALA A 141 4.85 -19.45 -27.21
N ILE A 142 5.01 -19.50 -25.88
CA ILE A 142 6.25 -19.95 -25.23
C ILE A 142 6.42 -21.46 -25.45
N MET A 143 5.33 -22.22 -25.31
CA MET A 143 5.32 -23.67 -25.52
C MET A 143 5.68 -24.03 -26.98
N GLU A 144 5.08 -23.36 -27.96
CA GLU A 144 5.38 -23.56 -29.38
C GLU A 144 6.84 -23.21 -29.70
N ARG A 145 7.33 -22.05 -29.22
CA ARG A 145 8.73 -21.64 -29.40
C ARG A 145 9.70 -22.67 -28.79
N ARG A 146 9.40 -23.19 -27.60
CA ARG A 146 10.20 -24.23 -26.95
C ARG A 146 10.21 -25.51 -27.78
N SER A 147 9.07 -25.92 -28.32
CA SER A 147 8.96 -27.10 -29.18
C SER A 147 9.76 -26.97 -30.48
N ALA A 148 9.73 -25.80 -31.12
CA ALA A 148 10.48 -25.53 -32.35
C ALA A 148 12.00 -25.54 -32.11
N LEU A 149 12.44 -24.95 -31.00
CA LEU A 149 13.85 -24.97 -30.60
C LEU A 149 14.32 -26.39 -30.25
N ALA A 150 13.50 -27.19 -29.56
CA ALA A 150 13.81 -28.57 -29.24
C ALA A 150 14.01 -29.42 -30.51
N LYS A 151 13.10 -29.31 -31.48
CA LYS A 151 13.23 -29.98 -32.79
C LYS A 151 14.51 -29.55 -33.52
N ARG A 152 14.82 -28.25 -33.53
CA ARG A 152 16.04 -27.74 -34.17
C ARG A 152 17.31 -28.25 -33.48
N LEU A 153 17.30 -28.33 -32.16
CA LEU A 153 18.41 -28.87 -31.38
C LEU A 153 18.64 -30.36 -31.67
N GLU A 154 17.56 -31.13 -31.81
CA GLU A 154 17.64 -32.55 -32.17
C GLU A 154 18.27 -32.75 -33.55
N LEU A 155 17.87 -31.94 -34.54
CA LEU A 155 18.50 -31.95 -35.86
C LEU A 155 19.99 -31.61 -35.79
N TYR A 156 20.39 -30.61 -35.00
CA TYR A 156 21.81 -30.29 -34.82
C TYR A 156 22.60 -31.39 -34.11
N ARG A 157 21.98 -32.10 -33.15
CA ARG A 157 22.62 -33.26 -32.50
C ARG A 157 22.81 -34.42 -33.48
N SER A 158 21.82 -34.68 -34.34
CA SER A 158 21.95 -35.69 -35.41
C SER A 158 23.08 -35.34 -36.38
N ALA A 159 23.11 -34.10 -36.85
CA ALA A 159 24.16 -33.63 -37.76
C ALA A 159 25.55 -33.70 -37.12
N GLN A 160 25.67 -33.35 -35.84
CA GLN A 160 26.92 -33.49 -35.10
C GLN A 160 27.37 -34.96 -35.02
N ALA A 161 26.45 -35.87 -34.68
CA ALA A 161 26.75 -37.29 -34.62
C ALA A 161 27.23 -37.84 -35.97
N GLU A 162 26.60 -37.44 -37.08
CA GLU A 162 27.04 -37.80 -38.44
C GLU A 162 28.46 -37.30 -38.73
N ILE A 163 28.75 -36.02 -38.41
CA ILE A 163 30.11 -35.45 -38.56
C ILE A 163 31.12 -36.25 -37.74
N ASP A 164 30.80 -36.57 -36.49
CA ASP A 164 31.68 -37.33 -35.62
C ASP A 164 31.93 -38.74 -36.19
N THR A 165 30.91 -39.44 -36.71
CA THR A 165 31.11 -40.77 -37.31
C THR A 165 32.07 -40.76 -38.49
N VAL A 166 32.03 -39.71 -39.33
CA VAL A 166 32.91 -39.57 -40.49
C VAL A 166 34.33 -39.19 -40.04
N ALA A 167 34.46 -38.33 -39.03
CA ALA A 167 35.75 -37.89 -38.51
C ALA A 167 36.56 -39.02 -37.86
N TRP A 168 35.90 -39.97 -37.19
CA TRP A 168 36.52 -41.13 -36.54
C TRP A 168 36.65 -42.38 -37.43
N ALA A 169 36.17 -42.33 -38.67
CA ALA A 169 36.31 -43.42 -39.65
C ALA A 169 37.61 -43.36 -40.48
N LYS A 170 38.52 -42.43 -40.15
CA LYS A 170 39.89 -42.33 -40.68
C LYS A 170 40.90 -42.82 -39.65
#